data_AF-A0A1Q6X5L2-F1
#
_entry.id   AF-A0A1Q6X5L2-F1
#
_cell.length_a   1.000
_cell.length_b   1.000
_cell.length_c   1.000
_cell.angle_alpha   90.00
_cell.angle_beta   90.00
_cell.angle_gamma   90.00
#
_symmetry.space_group_name_H-M   'P 1'
#
loop_
_entity.id
_entity.type
_entity.pdbx_description
1 polymer ?
#
loop_
_entity_poly.entity_id
_entity_poly.type
_entity_poly.pdbx_seq_one_letter_code
_entity_poly.pdbx_strand_id
1 'polypeptide(L)'
;MAELFKGLERIEEARERLTGASFMAGVFGGHPDFNLLLPPPEPPDERAAGEAFCRQVEAFLKRHVDPEEIERTAKIPEAILKGLFELGAFGMKVPKEYGGLGFSYTNYGRVLTLIAGWSNILSLTVAVPQSIGIAMPILLFGSEAQKRTYLPRVAREAISAFALTEPITGSSRATSP
;
A
#
# COMPACT_ATOMS: atom_id res chain seq x y z
N MET A 1 22.19 -1.33 25.81
CA MET A 1 23.17 -2.13 25.05
C MET A 1 22.63 -3.52 24.69
N ALA A 2 22.19 -4.34 25.66
CA ALA A 2 21.68 -5.70 25.36
C ALA A 2 20.46 -5.75 24.41
N GLU A 3 19.53 -4.79 24.48
CA GLU A 3 18.37 -4.73 23.58
C GLU A 3 18.71 -4.23 22.16
N LEU A 4 19.80 -3.46 22.00
CA LEU A 4 20.28 -3.00 20.69
C LEU A 4 20.90 -4.17 19.90
N PHE A 5 21.63 -5.06 20.60
CA PHE A 5 22.20 -6.27 20.02
C PHE A 5 21.11 -7.26 19.58
N LYS A 6 20.04 -7.45 20.36
CA LYS A 6 18.88 -8.27 19.94
C LYS A 6 18.18 -7.73 18.70
N GLY A 7 18.14 -6.41 18.52
CA GLY A 7 17.60 -5.78 17.32
C GLY A 7 18.47 -6.04 16.08
N LEU A 8 19.79 -5.99 16.24
CA LEU A 8 20.75 -6.29 15.18
C LEU A 8 20.75 -7.78 14.81
N GLU A 9 20.71 -8.67 15.80
CA GLU A 9 20.58 -10.11 15.63
C GLU A 9 19.29 -10.47 14.88
N ARG A 10 18.16 -9.79 15.15
CA ARG A 10 16.91 -9.99 14.38
C ARG A 10 16.99 -9.49 12.94
N ILE A 11 17.77 -8.44 12.67
CA ILE A 11 18.01 -7.93 11.31
C ILE A 11 18.94 -8.87 10.55
N GLU A 12 19.95 -9.43 11.23
CA GLU A 12 20.85 -10.45 10.68
C GLU A 12 20.12 -11.77 10.43
N GLU A 13 19.30 -12.26 11.37
CA GLU A 13 18.43 -13.43 11.18
C GLU A 13 17.41 -13.23 10.04
N ALA A 14 16.89 -12.01 9.86
CA ALA A 14 16.03 -11.69 8.73
C ALA A 14 16.80 -11.67 7.39
N ARG A 15 18.05 -11.18 7.38
CA ARG A 15 18.97 -11.27 6.23
C ARG A 15 19.33 -12.73 5.93
N GLU A 16 19.54 -13.54 6.95
CA GLU A 16 19.86 -14.96 6.81
C GLU A 16 18.65 -15.77 6.36
N ARG A 17 17.43 -15.45 6.80
CA ARG A 17 16.19 -16.02 6.21
C ARG A 17 15.96 -15.60 4.76
N LEU A 18 16.53 -14.48 4.33
CA LEU A 18 16.55 -14.00 2.95
C LEU A 18 17.74 -14.56 2.15
N THR A 19 18.53 -15.49 2.70
CA THR A 19 19.58 -16.16 1.94
C THR A 19 18.95 -17.09 0.90
N GLY A 20 18.89 -16.58 -0.34
CA GLY A 20 18.26 -17.20 -1.51
C GLY A 20 16.80 -16.74 -1.65
N ALA A 21 16.43 -15.72 -2.39
CA ALA A 21 16.85 -15.39 -3.74
C ALA A 21 16.49 -13.92 -4.00
N SER A 22 17.48 -13.03 -4.08
CA SER A 22 17.29 -11.62 -4.48
C SER A 22 18.20 -11.35 -5.67
N PHE A 23 17.61 -10.85 -6.77
CA PHE A 23 18.39 -10.49 -7.95
C PHE A 23 19.52 -9.53 -7.60
N MET A 24 19.20 -8.47 -6.83
CA MET A 24 20.17 -7.45 -6.44
C MET A 24 21.26 -8.03 -5.54
N ALA A 25 20.92 -8.89 -4.57
CA ALA A 25 21.92 -9.54 -3.74
C ALA A 25 22.85 -10.43 -4.58
N GLY A 26 22.30 -11.16 -5.55
CA GLY A 26 23.06 -11.98 -6.49
C GLY A 26 23.99 -11.15 -7.39
N VAL A 27 23.58 -9.95 -7.82
CA VAL A 27 24.46 -9.01 -8.55
C VAL A 27 25.68 -8.65 -7.70
N PHE A 28 25.49 -8.25 -6.43
CA PHE A 28 26.61 -7.94 -5.54
C PHE A 28 27.45 -9.17 -5.18
N GLY A 29 26.84 -10.36 -5.14
CA GLY A 29 27.52 -11.63 -4.91
C GLY A 29 28.20 -12.23 -6.15
N GLY A 30 28.04 -11.64 -7.35
CA GLY A 30 28.57 -12.17 -8.61
C GLY A 30 27.81 -13.37 -9.20
N HIS A 31 26.62 -13.68 -8.70
CA HIS A 31 25.74 -14.75 -9.15
C HIS A 31 24.29 -14.27 -9.26
N PRO A 32 23.97 -13.38 -10.22
CA PRO A 32 22.61 -12.88 -10.41
C PRO A 32 21.66 -13.99 -10.88
N ASP A 33 20.50 -14.11 -10.22
CA ASP A 33 19.40 -14.97 -10.66
C ASP A 33 18.36 -14.16 -11.44
N PHE A 34 18.43 -14.22 -12.76
CA PHE A 34 17.55 -13.48 -13.66
C PHE A 34 16.09 -13.96 -13.61
N ASN A 35 15.81 -15.14 -13.06
CA ASN A 35 14.42 -15.62 -12.91
C ASN A 35 13.61 -14.75 -11.94
N LEU A 36 14.28 -13.96 -11.08
CA LEU A 36 13.65 -13.07 -10.11
C LEU A 36 13.29 -11.69 -10.68
N LEU A 37 13.66 -11.38 -11.93
CA LEU A 37 13.33 -10.10 -12.57
C LEU A 37 11.88 -10.03 -13.03
N LEU A 38 11.31 -11.17 -13.41
CA LEU A 38 9.96 -11.24 -13.94
C LEU A 38 8.98 -11.55 -12.80
N PRO A 39 7.86 -10.81 -12.70
CA PRO A 39 6.83 -11.16 -11.73
C PRO A 39 6.27 -12.55 -12.06
N PRO A 40 5.83 -13.32 -11.06
CA PRO A 40 5.12 -14.57 -11.30
C PRO A 40 3.85 -14.31 -12.13
N PRO A 41 3.41 -15.28 -12.93
CA PRO A 41 2.18 -15.15 -13.71
C PRO A 41 0.98 -14.90 -12.77
N GLU A 42 0.15 -13.94 -13.12
CA GLU A 42 -1.07 -13.61 -12.38
C GLU A 42 -2.18 -14.62 -12.71
N PRO A 43 -2.89 -15.18 -11.71
CA PRO A 43 -4.05 -16.03 -11.96
C PRO A 43 -5.11 -15.31 -12.81
N PRO A 44 -5.72 -15.96 -13.82
CA PRO A 44 -6.68 -15.31 -14.72
C PRO A 44 -7.90 -14.71 -14.01
N ASP A 45 -8.38 -15.33 -12.94
CA ASP A 45 -9.49 -14.89 -12.12
C ASP A 45 -9.14 -13.64 -11.29
N GLU A 46 -7.94 -13.61 -10.69
CA GLU A 46 -7.43 -12.42 -10.01
C GLU A 46 -7.30 -11.25 -10.99
N ARG A 47 -6.72 -11.50 -12.16
CA ARG A 47 -6.58 -10.46 -13.19
C ARG A 47 -7.95 -9.91 -13.63
N ALA A 48 -8.90 -10.79 -13.91
CA ALA A 48 -10.24 -10.40 -14.31
C ALA A 48 -10.95 -9.54 -13.23
N ALA A 49 -10.76 -9.87 -11.95
CA ALA A 49 -11.30 -9.09 -10.84
C ALA A 49 -10.72 -7.67 -10.79
N GLY A 50 -9.41 -7.51 -10.95
CA GLY A 50 -8.80 -6.18 -10.96
C GLY A 50 -9.13 -5.37 -12.21
N GLU A 51 -9.22 -6.00 -13.38
CA GLU A 51 -9.68 -5.32 -14.61
C GLU A 51 -11.14 -4.87 -14.50
N ALA A 52 -12.01 -5.68 -13.88
CA ALA A 52 -13.38 -5.28 -13.59
C ALA A 52 -13.44 -4.07 -12.65
N PHE A 53 -12.60 -4.06 -11.62
CA PHE A 53 -12.51 -2.93 -10.70
C PHE A 53 -11.96 -1.67 -11.38
N CYS A 54 -10.95 -1.80 -12.25
CA CYS A 54 -10.44 -0.70 -13.05
C CYS A 54 -11.54 -0.03 -13.88
N ARG A 55 -12.43 -0.81 -14.51
CA ARG A 55 -13.58 -0.25 -15.26
C ARG A 55 -14.53 0.54 -14.37
N GLN A 56 -14.78 0.08 -13.14
CA GLN A 56 -15.64 0.79 -12.19
C GLN A 56 -14.99 2.10 -11.73
N VAL A 57 -13.70 2.06 -11.38
CA VAL A 57 -12.92 3.24 -10.98
C VAL A 57 -12.84 4.24 -12.13
N GLU A 58 -12.54 3.81 -13.35
CA GLU A 58 -12.48 4.67 -14.54
C GLU A 58 -13.83 5.37 -14.79
N ALA A 59 -14.93 4.64 -14.71
CA ALA A 59 -16.26 5.20 -14.87
C ALA A 59 -16.58 6.25 -13.79
N PHE A 60 -16.16 6.02 -12.55
CA PHE A 60 -16.30 6.99 -11.47
C PHE A 60 -15.47 8.24 -11.69
N LEU A 61 -14.19 8.08 -12.04
CA LEU A 61 -13.27 9.20 -12.32
C LEU A 61 -13.84 10.10 -13.42
N LYS A 62 -14.23 9.52 -14.56
CA LYS A 62 -14.80 10.25 -15.70
C LYS A 62 -16.10 11.01 -15.38
N ARG A 63 -16.89 10.51 -14.43
CA ARG A 63 -18.21 11.09 -14.11
C ARG A 63 -18.16 12.12 -13.00
N HIS A 64 -17.24 11.97 -12.05
CA HIS A 64 -17.32 12.66 -10.77
C HIS A 64 -16.04 13.41 -10.38
N VAL A 65 -14.93 13.20 -11.08
CA VAL A 65 -13.63 13.76 -10.67
C VAL A 65 -13.13 14.74 -11.73
N ASP A 66 -13.15 16.02 -11.38
CA ASP A 66 -12.41 17.06 -12.09
C ASP A 66 -10.99 17.18 -11.49
N PRO A 67 -9.93 16.72 -12.20
CA PRO A 67 -8.58 16.82 -11.69
C PRO A 67 -8.06 18.27 -11.65
N GLU A 68 -8.52 19.15 -12.54
CA GLU A 68 -8.10 20.55 -12.57
C GLU A 68 -8.68 21.33 -11.39
N GLU A 69 -9.91 21.02 -10.97
CA GLU A 69 -10.49 21.58 -9.75
C GLU A 69 -9.64 21.22 -8.52
N ILE A 70 -9.22 19.96 -8.40
CA ILE A 70 -8.41 19.50 -7.27
C ILE A 70 -7.09 20.28 -7.20
N GLU A 71 -6.40 20.44 -8.33
CA GLU A 71 -5.14 21.19 -8.40
C GLU A 71 -5.35 22.68 -8.11
N ARG A 72 -6.35 23.31 -8.74
CA ARG A 72 -6.64 24.75 -8.57
C ARG A 72 -7.05 25.10 -7.14
N THR A 73 -7.77 24.21 -6.45
CA THR A 73 -8.28 24.46 -5.09
C THR A 73 -7.39 23.87 -4.01
N ALA A 74 -6.41 23.04 -4.37
CA ALA A 74 -5.58 22.26 -3.47
C ALA A 74 -6.41 21.41 -2.48
N LYS A 75 -7.59 20.95 -2.90
CA LYS A 75 -8.53 20.19 -2.07
C LYS A 75 -9.17 19.07 -2.87
N ILE A 76 -9.33 17.90 -2.24
CA ILE A 76 -10.14 16.82 -2.78
C ILE A 76 -11.56 16.97 -2.21
N PRO A 77 -12.59 17.18 -3.06
CA PRO A 77 -13.98 17.20 -2.62
C PRO A 77 -14.36 15.96 -1.80
N GLU A 78 -15.08 16.15 -0.69
CA GLU A 78 -15.49 15.07 0.20
C GLU A 78 -16.35 14.01 -0.51
N ALA A 79 -17.19 14.43 -1.46
CA ALA A 79 -17.99 13.53 -2.28
C ALA A 79 -17.13 12.55 -3.10
N ILE A 80 -15.94 12.98 -3.54
CA ILE A 80 -15.00 12.11 -4.28
C ILE A 80 -14.42 11.07 -3.33
N LEU A 81 -13.99 11.49 -2.13
CA LEU A 81 -13.46 10.57 -1.12
C LEU A 81 -14.50 9.54 -0.71
N LYS A 82 -15.74 9.98 -0.47
CA LYS A 82 -16.87 9.10 -0.15
C LYS A 82 -17.14 8.10 -1.27
N GLY A 83 -17.19 8.54 -2.52
CA GLY A 83 -17.38 7.65 -3.66
C GLY A 83 -16.25 6.61 -3.81
N LEU A 84 -15.01 6.99 -3.53
CA LEU A 84 -13.88 6.05 -3.50
C LEU A 84 -13.98 5.03 -2.36
N PHE A 85 -14.48 5.42 -1.19
CA PHE A 85 -14.79 4.48 -0.11
C PHE A 85 -15.92 3.53 -0.48
N GLU A 86 -17.00 4.02 -1.09
CA GLU A 86 -18.14 3.22 -1.55
C GLU A 86 -17.74 2.19 -2.62
N LEU A 87 -16.82 2.57 -3.52
CA LEU A 87 -16.21 1.63 -4.47
C LEU A 87 -15.30 0.60 -3.77
N GLY A 88 -14.78 0.89 -2.59
CA GLY A 88 -13.81 0.03 -1.89
C GLY A 88 -12.36 0.30 -2.27
N ALA A 89 -12.05 1.45 -2.88
CA ALA A 89 -10.69 1.80 -3.32
C ALA A 89 -9.70 1.89 -2.15
N PHE A 90 -10.16 2.27 -0.95
CA PHE A 90 -9.34 2.32 0.27
C PHE A 90 -9.11 0.94 0.92
N GLY A 91 -9.85 -0.08 0.50
CA GLY A 91 -9.80 -1.43 1.04
C GLY A 91 -9.18 -2.47 0.09
N MET A 92 -8.47 -2.06 -0.95
CA MET A 92 -7.99 -2.97 -2.01
C MET A 92 -7.15 -4.11 -1.44
N LYS A 93 -6.18 -3.81 -0.57
CA LYS A 93 -5.28 -4.83 0.02
C LYS A 93 -5.80 -5.43 1.32
N VAL A 94 -6.88 -4.88 1.89
CA VAL A 94 -7.45 -5.41 3.13
C VAL A 94 -8.10 -6.77 2.82
N PRO A 95 -7.81 -7.84 3.59
CA PRO A 95 -8.42 -9.14 3.37
C PRO A 95 -9.95 -9.10 3.40
N LYS A 96 -10.58 -9.98 2.60
CA LYS A 96 -12.05 -10.03 2.47
C LYS A 96 -12.75 -10.28 3.80
N GLU A 97 -12.16 -11.07 4.70
CA GLU A 97 -12.70 -11.34 6.04
C GLU A 97 -12.80 -10.10 6.94
N TYR A 98 -12.03 -9.05 6.64
CA TYR A 98 -12.09 -7.75 7.31
C TYR A 98 -12.80 -6.68 6.45
N GLY A 99 -13.49 -7.10 5.38
CA GLY A 99 -14.36 -6.23 4.59
C GLY A 99 -13.69 -5.47 3.45
N GLY A 100 -12.47 -5.83 3.07
CA GLY A 100 -11.76 -5.31 1.89
C GLY A 100 -11.90 -6.20 0.64
N LEU A 101 -11.10 -5.91 -0.39
CA LEU A 101 -11.14 -6.62 -1.68
C LEU A 101 -10.14 -7.80 -1.75
N GLY A 102 -9.10 -7.80 -0.92
CA GLY A 102 -8.06 -8.82 -0.91
C GLY A 102 -7.26 -8.91 -2.21
N PHE A 103 -7.02 -7.78 -2.88
CA PHE A 103 -6.25 -7.73 -4.11
C PHE A 103 -4.77 -7.99 -3.89
N SER A 104 -4.16 -8.69 -4.85
CA SER A 104 -2.72 -8.81 -4.99
C SER A 104 -2.05 -7.45 -5.25
N TYR A 105 -0.74 -7.38 -5.00
CA TYR A 105 0.04 -6.17 -5.29
C TYR A 105 -0.01 -5.77 -6.77
N THR A 106 -0.11 -6.75 -7.68
CA THR A 106 -0.26 -6.52 -9.13
C THR A 106 -1.56 -5.78 -9.43
N ASN A 107 -2.70 -6.26 -8.90
CA ASN A 107 -4.00 -5.60 -9.05
C ASN A 107 -4.05 -4.23 -8.37
N TYR A 108 -3.49 -4.12 -7.16
CA TYR A 108 -3.37 -2.85 -6.46
C TYR A 108 -2.59 -1.82 -7.28
N GLY A 109 -1.43 -2.20 -7.82
CA GLY A 109 -0.62 -1.35 -8.69
C GLY A 109 -1.37 -0.94 -9.95
N ARG A 110 -2.04 -1.89 -10.62
CA ARG A 110 -2.84 -1.65 -11.83
C ARG A 110 -3.90 -0.56 -11.61
N VAL A 111 -4.64 -0.62 -10.51
CA VAL A 111 -5.67 0.37 -10.16
C VAL A 111 -5.05 1.71 -9.82
N LEU A 112 -3.97 1.74 -9.04
CA LEU A 112 -3.29 2.99 -8.71
C LEU A 112 -2.68 3.69 -9.93
N THR A 113 -2.13 2.92 -10.89
CA THR A 113 -1.64 3.46 -12.16
C THR A 113 -2.77 4.10 -12.95
N LEU A 114 -3.95 3.47 -13.01
CA LEU A 114 -5.14 4.05 -13.63
C LEU A 114 -5.53 5.38 -12.96
N ILE A 115 -5.64 5.40 -11.63
CA ILE A 115 -6.01 6.63 -10.89
C ILE A 115 -4.95 7.71 -11.09
N ALA A 116 -3.67 7.35 -11.04
CA ALA A 116 -2.57 8.29 -11.22
C ALA A 116 -2.55 8.92 -12.62
N GLY A 117 -2.98 8.17 -13.65
CA GLY A 117 -3.17 8.69 -15.00
C GLY A 117 -4.29 9.74 -15.11
N TRP A 118 -5.19 9.82 -14.12
CA TRP A 118 -6.25 10.84 -14.03
C TRP A 118 -5.88 11.98 -13.07
N SER A 119 -5.48 11.64 -11.84
CA SER A 119 -5.04 12.57 -10.80
C SER A 119 -4.02 11.90 -9.89
N ASN A 120 -2.78 12.40 -9.94
CA ASN A 120 -1.69 11.84 -9.14
C ASN A 120 -1.96 12.00 -7.63
N ILE A 121 -2.44 13.17 -7.20
CA ILE A 121 -2.76 13.42 -5.79
C ILE A 121 -3.85 12.46 -5.28
N LEU A 122 -4.87 12.17 -6.09
CA LEU A 122 -5.92 11.22 -5.73
C LEU A 122 -5.38 9.80 -5.58
N SER A 123 -4.47 9.38 -6.47
CA SER A 123 -3.80 8.08 -6.38
C SER A 123 -2.98 7.98 -5.08
N LEU A 124 -2.24 9.03 -4.72
CA LEU A 124 -1.50 9.09 -3.46
C LEU A 124 -2.41 9.05 -2.23
N THR A 125 -3.53 9.77 -2.26
CA THR A 125 -4.54 9.75 -1.18
C THR A 125 -5.10 8.35 -0.95
N VAL A 126 -5.32 7.57 -2.01
CA VAL A 126 -5.77 6.17 -1.88
C VAL A 126 -4.62 5.25 -1.45
N ALA A 127 -3.41 5.48 -1.97
CA ALA A 127 -2.28 4.58 -1.80
C ALA A 127 -1.63 4.66 -0.41
N VAL A 128 -1.36 5.87 0.08
CA VAL A 128 -0.59 6.11 1.32
C VAL A 128 -1.21 5.44 2.55
N PRO A 129 -2.52 5.57 2.82
CA PRO A 129 -3.16 4.92 3.96
C PRO A 129 -3.06 3.39 3.94
N GLN A 130 -2.98 2.81 2.74
CA GLN A 130 -2.92 1.36 2.53
C GLN A 130 -1.48 0.84 2.47
N SER A 131 -0.49 1.66 2.15
CA SER A 131 0.92 1.24 2.03
C SER A 131 1.69 1.43 3.33
N ILE A 132 1.62 2.63 3.92
CA ILE A 132 2.37 3.00 5.13
C ILE A 132 1.46 3.44 6.27
N GLY A 133 0.18 3.71 6.00
CA GLY A 133 -0.83 3.92 7.03
C GLY A 133 -1.12 2.64 7.83
N ILE A 134 -2.10 2.71 8.72
CA ILE A 134 -2.31 1.71 9.79
C ILE A 134 -2.64 0.29 9.28
N ALA A 135 -3.13 0.15 8.03
CA ALA A 135 -3.53 -1.15 7.48
C ALA A 135 -2.39 -2.17 7.47
N MET A 136 -1.20 -1.79 6.97
CA MET A 136 -0.07 -2.72 6.86
C MET A 136 0.54 -3.09 8.22
N PRO A 137 0.82 -2.14 9.14
CA PRO A 137 1.28 -2.48 10.48
C PRO A 137 0.32 -3.39 11.24
N ILE A 138 -1.00 -3.17 11.14
CA ILE A 138 -2.00 -4.02 11.81
C ILE A 138 -2.08 -5.41 11.18
N LEU A 139 -1.95 -5.52 9.85
CA LEU A 139 -1.90 -6.83 9.18
C LEU A 139 -0.66 -7.63 9.60
N LEU A 140 0.50 -6.99 9.69
CA LEU A 140 1.78 -7.65 9.95
C LEU A 140 2.04 -7.91 11.45
N PHE A 141 1.63 -7.00 12.32
CA PHE A 141 2.01 -7.00 13.74
C PHE A 141 0.83 -6.87 14.70
N GLY A 142 -0.38 -6.60 14.20
CA GLY A 142 -1.57 -6.41 15.02
C GLY A 142 -2.14 -7.72 15.56
N SER A 143 -2.75 -7.66 16.74
CA SER A 143 -3.57 -8.75 17.27
C SER A 143 -4.86 -8.91 16.48
N GLU A 144 -5.51 -10.07 16.58
CA GLU A 144 -6.82 -10.29 15.92
C GLU A 144 -7.88 -9.28 16.36
N ALA A 145 -7.86 -8.87 17.63
CA ALA A 145 -8.77 -7.83 18.14
C ALA A 145 -8.51 -6.48 17.43
N GLN A 146 -7.25 -6.11 17.21
CA GLN A 146 -6.89 -4.89 16.48
C GLN A 146 -7.29 -5.00 15.00
N LYS A 147 -7.03 -6.14 14.35
CA LYS A 147 -7.41 -6.36 12.95
C LYS A 147 -8.92 -6.19 12.75
N ARG A 148 -9.74 -6.84 13.59
CA ARG A 148 -11.20 -6.74 13.55
C ARG A 148 -11.73 -5.33 13.82
N THR A 149 -11.00 -4.54 14.62
CA THR A 149 -11.40 -3.17 14.97
C THR A 149 -11.02 -2.16 13.89
N TYR A 150 -9.78 -2.23 13.36
CA TYR A 150 -9.22 -1.17 12.54
C TYR A 150 -9.31 -1.42 11.03
N LEU A 151 -9.17 -2.68 10.58
CA LEU A 151 -9.16 -2.97 9.14
C LEU A 151 -10.49 -2.65 8.44
N PRO A 152 -11.68 -2.96 9.01
CA PRO A 152 -12.94 -2.55 8.39
C PRO A 152 -13.08 -1.03 8.29
N ARG A 153 -12.64 -0.31 9.32
CA ARG A 153 -12.73 1.16 9.39
C ARG A 153 -11.88 1.83 8.31
N VAL A 154 -10.65 1.37 8.12
CA VAL A 154 -9.78 1.97 7.08
C VAL A 154 -10.17 1.58 5.67
N ALA A 155 -10.86 0.45 5.50
CA ALA A 155 -11.38 0.05 4.20
C ALA A 155 -12.59 0.90 3.75
N ARG A 156 -13.37 1.48 4.68
CA ARG A 156 -14.71 2.01 4.39
C ARG A 156 -15.02 3.42 4.90
N GLU A 157 -14.34 3.88 5.94
CA GLU A 157 -14.79 5.04 6.72
C GLU A 157 -13.70 6.08 6.97
N ALA A 158 -12.45 5.64 7.16
CA ALA A 158 -11.41 6.49 7.70
C ALA A 158 -10.10 6.39 6.90
N ILE A 159 -9.56 7.55 6.56
CA ILE A 159 -8.22 7.68 5.99
C ILE A 159 -7.22 7.66 7.14
N SER A 160 -6.26 6.72 7.10
CA SER A 160 -5.17 6.66 8.08
C SER A 160 -3.91 7.36 7.57
N ALA A 161 -3.09 7.84 8.50
CA ALA A 161 -1.82 8.51 8.20
C ALA A 161 -0.65 7.80 8.88
N PHE A 162 0.57 8.11 8.43
CA PHE A 162 1.81 7.63 9.01
C PHE A 162 2.62 8.81 9.55
N ALA A 163 2.54 9.03 10.87
CA ALA A 163 3.18 10.15 11.54
C ALA A 163 4.57 9.74 12.07
N LEU A 164 5.56 9.68 11.18
CA LEU A 164 6.95 9.37 11.53
C LEU A 164 7.87 10.61 11.55
N THR A 165 7.68 11.54 10.63
CA THR A 165 8.57 12.72 10.48
C THR A 165 8.30 13.74 11.58
N GLU A 166 9.38 14.23 12.20
CA GLU A 166 9.35 15.32 13.18
C GLU A 166 10.23 16.48 12.68
N PRO A 167 10.11 17.71 13.22
CA PRO A 167 10.85 18.87 12.72
C PRO A 167 12.38 18.69 12.66
N ILE A 168 12.93 17.83 13.51
CA ILE A 168 14.38 17.58 13.64
C ILE A 168 14.82 16.22 13.11
N THR A 169 13.89 15.37 12.63
CA THR A 169 14.18 14.00 12.18
C THR A 169 13.41 13.64 10.91
N GLY A 170 14.17 13.36 9.85
CA GLY A 170 13.63 12.89 8.57
C GLY A 170 14.45 11.71 8.04
N SER A 171 15.61 12.01 7.44
CA SER A 171 16.53 10.99 6.90
C SER A 171 17.31 10.26 7.99
N SER A 172 17.69 10.96 9.07
CA SER A 172 18.24 10.33 10.27
C SER A 172 17.09 9.83 11.14
N ARG A 173 16.76 8.54 11.02
CA ARG A 173 15.70 7.88 11.81
C ARG A 173 16.14 7.49 13.22
N ALA A 174 17.41 7.65 13.54
CA ALA A 174 17.95 7.46 14.87
C ALA A 174 18.42 8.81 15.39
N THR A 175 17.70 9.37 16.36
CA THR A 175 18.35 10.26 17.33
C THR A 175 19.19 9.35 18.22
N SER A 176 20.45 9.14 17.86
CA SER A 176 21.40 8.69 18.87
C SER A 176 21.42 9.75 19.98
N PRO A 177 21.21 9.38 21.26
CA PRO A 177 21.65 10.24 22.36
C PRO A 177 23.17 10.40 22.35
#